data_AF-A0A959EXT8-F1
#
_entry.id   AF-A0A959EXT8-F1
#
_cell.length_a   1.000
_cell.length_b   1.000
_cell.length_c   1.000
_cell.angle_alpha   90.00
_cell.angle_beta   90.00
_cell.angle_gamma   90.00
#
_symmetry.space_group_name_H-M   'P 1'
#
loop_
_entity.id
_entity.type
_entity.pdbx_description
1 polymer ?
#
loop_
_entity_poly.entity_id
_entity_poly.type
_entity_poly.pdbx_seq_one_letter_code
_entity_poly.pdbx_strand_id
1 'polypeptide(L)'
;MQKSLLFLCLFWCLNQTIWAQAPQRVCGSMEYLEYQLQQDPKRAAKMEAIERFTQEYLANPNRAVTGVVSIPVVVHVIYNNSTENISDAQVLSQIDVLNADFRRMNADQDNTWPQAA
;
A
#
# COMPACT_ATOMS: atom_id res chain seq x y z
N MET A 1 -31.99 -25.40 -38.79
CA MET A 1 -30.62 -24.84 -38.75
C MET A 1 -30.55 -23.43 -38.15
N GLN A 2 -31.54 -22.55 -38.35
CA GLN A 2 -31.54 -21.19 -37.74
C GLN A 2 -31.58 -21.16 -36.19
N LYS A 3 -32.22 -22.14 -35.54
CA LYS A 3 -32.31 -22.19 -34.06
C LYS A 3 -30.98 -22.52 -33.37
N SER A 4 -30.13 -23.37 -33.98
CA SER A 4 -28.79 -23.67 -33.46
C SER A 4 -27.83 -22.47 -33.57
N LEU A 5 -27.98 -21.64 -34.60
CA LEU A 5 -27.14 -20.44 -34.77
C LEU A 5 -27.44 -19.38 -33.69
N LEU A 6 -28.73 -19.21 -33.33
CA LEU A 6 -29.15 -18.32 -32.24
C LEU A 6 -28.64 -18.77 -30.87
N PHE A 7 -28.65 -20.08 -30.59
CA PHE A 7 -28.10 -20.62 -29.33
C PHE A 7 -26.57 -20.48 -29.24
N LEU A 8 -25.84 -20.62 -30.35
CA LEU A 8 -24.39 -20.45 -30.37
C LEU A 8 -23.98 -18.99 -30.14
N CYS A 9 -24.71 -18.03 -30.71
CA CYS A 9 -24.48 -16.59 -30.48
C CYS A 9 -24.81 -16.18 -29.03
N LEU A 10 -25.87 -16.73 -28.44
CA LEU A 10 -26.22 -16.46 -27.04
C LEU A 10 -25.13 -16.95 -26.08
N PHE A 11 -24.57 -18.14 -26.34
CA PHE A 11 -23.51 -18.73 -25.51
C PHE A 11 -22.18 -17.95 -25.58
N TRP A 12 -21.87 -17.32 -26.72
CA TRP A 12 -20.69 -16.45 -26.88
C TRP A 12 -20.87 -15.11 -26.14
N CYS A 13 -22.06 -14.51 -26.18
CA CYS A 13 -22.34 -13.27 -25.44
C CYS A 13 -22.30 -13.45 -23.91
N LEU A 14 -22.68 -14.62 -23.39
CA LEU A 14 -22.66 -14.92 -21.95
C LEU A 14 -21.24 -15.11 -21.36
N ASN A 15 -20.21 -15.27 -22.19
CA ASN A 15 -18.81 -15.48 -21.74
C ASN A 15 -17.92 -14.22 -21.86
N GLN A 16 -18.47 -13.07 -22.26
CA GLN A 16 -17.70 -11.83 -22.48
C GLN A 16 -17.74 -10.85 -21.30
N THR A 17 -18.49 -11.15 -20.23
CA THR A 17 -18.58 -10.29 -19.05
C THR A 17 -17.81 -10.91 -17.90
N ILE A 18 -16.97 -10.11 -17.23
CA ILE A 18 -16.21 -10.42 -15.99
C ILE A 18 -14.72 -10.72 -16.24
N TRP A 19 -13.99 -9.70 -16.69
CA TRP A 19 -12.63 -9.45 -16.23
C TRP A 19 -12.55 -7.99 -15.80
N ALA A 20 -13.08 -7.68 -14.62
CA ALA A 20 -12.80 -6.39 -13.98
C ALA A 20 -11.37 -6.48 -13.44
N GLN A 21 -10.39 -5.94 -14.18
CA GLN A 21 -9.04 -5.76 -13.66
C GLN A 21 -9.06 -4.59 -12.69
N ALA A 22 -9.01 -4.87 -11.38
CA ALA A 22 -8.72 -3.83 -10.41
C ALA A 22 -7.35 -3.23 -10.75
N PRO A 23 -7.22 -1.89 -10.83
CA PRO A 23 -5.93 -1.28 -11.10
C PRO A 23 -4.94 -1.70 -10.01
N GLN A 24 -3.88 -2.40 -10.42
CA GLN A 24 -2.77 -2.76 -9.54
C GLN A 24 -2.11 -1.48 -9.04
N ARG A 25 -1.87 -1.40 -7.72
CA ARG A 25 -1.13 -0.29 -7.12
C ARG A 25 0.33 -0.36 -7.59
N VAL A 26 0.87 0.75 -8.05
CA VAL A 26 2.29 0.85 -8.39
C VAL A 26 3.05 1.33 -7.14
N CYS A 27 3.98 0.52 -6.64
CA CYS A 27 4.85 0.85 -5.52
C CYS A 27 6.32 0.63 -5.92
N GLY A 28 7.10 1.71 -5.95
CA GLY A 28 8.50 1.67 -6.38
C GLY A 28 9.50 1.12 -5.35
N SER A 29 9.06 0.83 -4.12
CA SER A 29 9.96 0.45 -3.02
C SER A 29 10.75 -0.83 -3.31
N MET A 30 10.12 -1.84 -3.90
CA MET A 30 10.78 -3.12 -4.20
C MET A 30 11.70 -3.03 -5.41
N GLU A 31 11.29 -2.32 -6.45
CA GLU A 31 12.13 -2.07 -7.63
C GLU A 31 13.41 -1.30 -7.25
N TYR A 32 13.27 -0.25 -6.44
CA TYR A 32 14.42 0.52 -5.98
C TYR A 32 15.32 -0.28 -5.03
N LEU A 33 14.76 -1.14 -4.18
CA LEU A 33 15.54 -2.04 -3.33
C LEU A 33 16.39 -3.00 -4.16
N GLU A 34 15.81 -3.62 -5.19
CA GLU A 34 16.50 -4.52 -6.11
C GLU A 34 17.66 -3.79 -6.81
N TYR A 35 17.41 -2.57 -7.32
CA TYR A 35 18.46 -1.73 -7.87
C TYR A 35 19.60 -1.48 -6.87
N GLN A 36 19.29 -1.15 -5.61
CA GLN A 36 20.31 -0.91 -4.57
C GLN A 36 21.14 -2.15 -4.25
N LEU A 37 20.54 -3.35 -4.27
CA LEU A 37 21.25 -4.61 -4.04
C LEU A 37 22.27 -4.90 -5.14
N GLN A 38 21.97 -4.52 -6.39
CA GLN A 38 22.88 -4.67 -7.53
C GLN A 38 24.04 -3.65 -7.48
N GLN A 39 23.80 -2.45 -6.97
CA GLN A 39 24.79 -1.36 -6.94
C GLN A 39 25.70 -1.37 -5.71
N ASP A 40 25.20 -1.74 -4.53
CA ASP A 40 25.96 -1.75 -3.28
C ASP A 40 26.02 -3.17 -2.68
N PRO A 41 27.15 -3.90 -2.79
CA PRO A 41 27.29 -5.23 -2.21
C PRO A 41 27.16 -5.24 -0.67
N LYS A 42 27.28 -4.08 0.00
CA LYS A 42 27.06 -3.96 1.45
C LYS A 42 25.57 -3.81 1.82
N ARG A 43 24.67 -3.60 0.85
CA ARG A 43 23.24 -3.37 1.11
C ARG A 43 22.59 -4.58 1.80
N ALA A 44 22.85 -5.79 1.31
CA ALA A 44 22.35 -7.02 1.90
C ALA A 44 22.83 -7.20 3.36
N ALA A 45 24.11 -6.98 3.62
CA ALA A 45 24.67 -7.08 4.97
C ALA A 45 24.07 -6.06 5.94
N LYS A 46 23.78 -4.83 5.48
CA LYS A 46 23.10 -3.80 6.30
C LYS A 46 21.67 -4.22 6.64
N MET A 47 20.93 -4.80 5.70
CA MET A 47 19.58 -5.31 5.96
C MET A 47 19.62 -6.41 7.00
N GLU A 48 20.52 -7.39 6.84
CA GLU A 48 20.69 -8.47 7.83
C GLU A 48 21.02 -7.93 9.23
N ALA A 49 21.88 -6.91 9.32
CA ALA A 49 22.21 -6.27 10.58
C ALA A 49 21.00 -5.57 11.24
N ILE A 50 20.14 -4.91 10.45
CA ILE A 50 18.91 -4.28 10.96
C ILE A 50 17.93 -5.34 11.46
N GLU A 51 17.75 -6.44 10.72
CA GLU A 51 16.88 -7.53 11.15
C GLU A 51 17.37 -8.18 12.44
N ARG A 52 18.68 -8.43 12.56
CA ARG A 52 19.29 -8.97 13.78
C ARG A 52 19.10 -8.03 14.97
N PHE A 53 19.39 -6.74 14.79
CA PHE A 53 19.15 -5.72 15.81
C PHE A 53 17.67 -5.70 16.24
N THR A 54 16.75 -5.79 15.27
CA THR A 54 15.31 -5.79 15.55
C THR A 54 14.90 -7.03 16.33
N GLN A 55 15.41 -8.21 15.99
CA GLN A 55 15.17 -9.45 16.74
C GLN A 55 15.69 -9.37 18.18
N GLU A 56 16.90 -8.84 18.38
CA GLU A 56 17.49 -8.64 19.70
C GLU A 56 16.69 -7.62 20.52
N TYR A 57 16.31 -6.49 19.92
CA TYR A 57 15.43 -5.51 20.52
C TYR A 57 14.11 -6.17 20.92
N LEU A 58 13.54 -6.99 20.02
CA LEU A 58 12.36 -7.84 20.23
C LEU A 58 12.59 -9.08 21.11
N ALA A 59 13.75 -9.25 21.75
CA ALA A 59 13.95 -10.23 22.81
C ALA A 59 13.95 -9.59 24.22
N ASN A 60 14.17 -8.26 24.32
CA ASN A 60 14.24 -7.54 25.59
C ASN A 60 12.87 -7.28 26.25
N PRO A 61 12.51 -7.85 27.42
CA PRO A 61 11.17 -7.70 28.01
C PRO A 61 10.79 -6.27 28.42
N ASN A 62 11.75 -5.34 28.55
CA ASN A 62 11.51 -3.94 28.94
C ASN A 62 11.11 -3.03 27.76
N ARG A 63 10.31 -3.57 26.83
CA ARG A 63 9.99 -2.97 25.52
C ARG A 63 8.76 -2.07 25.50
N ALA A 64 8.04 -1.98 26.60
CA ALA A 64 6.70 -1.41 26.60
C ALA A 64 6.73 0.11 26.38
N VAL A 65 6.48 0.54 25.14
CA VAL A 65 5.91 1.86 24.89
C VAL A 65 4.43 1.73 25.20
N THR A 66 4.04 2.14 26.41
CA THR A 66 2.63 2.20 26.79
C THR A 66 2.04 3.53 26.35
N GLY A 67 0.96 3.51 25.57
CA GLY A 67 0.19 4.71 25.21
C GLY A 67 0.31 5.11 23.75
N VAL A 68 -0.12 6.33 23.44
CA VAL A 68 -0.17 6.88 22.08
C VAL A 68 1.18 7.50 21.73
N VAL A 69 1.78 7.07 20.63
CA VAL A 69 2.96 7.70 20.04
C VAL A 69 2.51 8.79 19.06
N SER A 70 2.93 10.03 19.29
CA SER A 70 2.66 11.15 18.38
C SER A 70 3.87 11.39 17.48
N ILE A 71 3.63 11.34 16.16
CA ILE A 71 4.65 11.60 15.14
C ILE A 71 4.38 13.00 14.56
N PRO A 72 5.29 13.98 14.76
CA PRO A 72 5.15 15.28 14.11
C PRO A 72 5.41 15.13 12.61
N VAL A 73 4.49 15.66 11.79
CA VAL A 73 4.55 15.54 10.33
C VAL A 73 4.65 16.91 9.69
N VAL A 74 5.52 17.04 8.70
CA VAL A 74 5.58 18.18 7.77
C VAL A 74 5.26 17.64 6.38
N VAL A 75 4.31 18.27 5.70
CA VAL A 75 3.92 17.90 4.33
C VAL A 75 4.49 18.94 3.36
N HIS A 76 5.35 18.48 2.46
CA HIS A 76 5.90 19.30 1.40
C HIS A 76 5.10 19.09 0.12
N VAL A 77 4.27 20.06 -0.25
CA VAL A 77 3.56 20.08 -1.54
C VAL A 77 4.49 20.67 -2.59
N ILE A 78 5.03 19.82 -3.47
CA ILE A 78 5.84 20.24 -4.62
C ILE A 78 4.93 20.26 -5.84
N TYR A 79 4.74 21.43 -6.44
CA TYR A 79 3.83 21.62 -7.56
C TYR A 79 4.46 22.46 -8.67
N ASN A 80 4.13 22.14 -9.92
CA ASN A 80 4.51 22.88 -11.11
C ASN A 80 3.33 23.68 -11.70
N ASN A 81 2.09 23.32 -11.38
CA ASN A 81 0.88 24.05 -11.77
C ASN A 81 -0.15 24.12 -10.63
N SER A 82 -1.22 24.90 -10.82
CA SER A 82 -2.22 25.14 -9.78
C SER A 82 -3.04 23.91 -9.39
N THR A 83 -3.18 22.93 -10.28
CA THR A 83 -3.93 21.69 -9.99
C THR A 83 -3.15 20.76 -9.06
N GLU A 84 -1.82 20.79 -9.15
CA GLU A 84 -0.91 20.05 -8.26
C GLU A 84 -0.75 20.71 -6.89
N ASN A 85 -1.10 22.00 -6.77
CA ASN A 85 -1.13 22.71 -5.49
C ASN A 85 -2.41 22.37 -4.72
N ILE A 86 -2.38 21.23 -4.03
CA ILE A 86 -3.52 20.71 -3.28
C ILE A 86 -3.88 21.59 -2.07
N SER A 87 -5.16 21.57 -1.70
CA SER A 87 -5.64 22.33 -0.54
C SER A 87 -5.19 21.72 0.79
N ASP A 88 -5.12 22.56 1.84
CA ASP A 88 -4.87 22.10 3.21
C ASP A 88 -5.89 21.04 3.66
N ALA A 89 -7.16 21.18 3.25
CA ALA A 89 -8.20 20.20 3.55
C ALA A 89 -7.88 18.80 2.98
N GLN A 90 -7.27 18.74 1.79
CA GLN A 90 -6.85 17.48 1.19
C GLN A 90 -5.59 16.91 1.87
N VAL A 91 -4.70 17.75 2.38
CA VAL A 91 -3.57 17.30 3.21
C VAL A 91 -4.09 16.72 4.53
N LEU A 92 -5.01 17.44 5.20
CA LEU A 92 -5.59 17.02 6.48
C LEU A 92 -6.37 15.71 6.35
N SER A 93 -7.11 15.50 5.25
CA SER A 93 -7.83 14.24 5.04
C SER A 93 -6.89 13.03 4.98
N GLN A 94 -5.67 13.19 4.45
CA GLN A 94 -4.68 12.11 4.46
C GLN A 94 -4.12 11.86 5.87
N ILE A 95 -3.92 12.90 6.68
CA ILE A 95 -3.52 12.77 8.08
C ILE A 95 -4.61 12.06 8.89
N ASP A 96 -5.89 12.34 8.63
CA ASP A 96 -7.03 11.68 9.27
C ASP A 96 -7.08 10.19 8.92
N VAL A 97 -6.84 9.83 7.65
CA VAL A 97 -6.73 8.42 7.22
C VAL A 97 -5.58 7.72 7.93
N LEU A 98 -4.39 8.31 8.00
CA LEU A 98 -3.26 7.72 8.72
C LEU A 98 -3.59 7.52 10.21
N ASN A 99 -4.19 8.52 10.86
CA ASN A 99 -4.63 8.38 12.26
C ASN A 99 -5.67 7.28 12.43
N ALA A 100 -6.60 7.11 11.47
CA ALA A 100 -7.58 6.04 11.51
C ALA A 100 -6.91 4.67 11.34
N ASP A 101 -6.04 4.50 10.35
CA ASP A 101 -5.38 3.23 10.05
C ASP A 101 -4.45 2.78 11.19
N PHE A 102 -3.57 3.66 11.67
CA PHE A 102 -2.62 3.35 12.76
C PHE A 102 -3.29 3.15 14.12
N ARG A 103 -4.53 3.63 14.28
CA ARG A 103 -5.33 3.41 15.50
C ARG A 103 -6.46 2.39 15.31
N ARG A 104 -6.57 1.78 14.13
CA ARG A 104 -7.65 0.85 13.76
C ARG A 104 -9.06 1.43 13.99
N MET A 105 -9.25 2.69 13.63
CA MET A 105 -10.52 3.43 13.71
C MET A 105 -11.22 3.55 12.36
N ASN A 106 -10.66 2.95 11.31
CA ASN A 106 -11.21 2.94 9.96
C ASN A 106 -12.52 2.12 9.90
N ALA A 107 -13.49 2.61 9.13
CA ALA A 107 -14.83 2.01 9.05
C ALA A 107 -14.84 0.68 8.29
N ASP A 108 -13.88 0.49 7.40
CA ASP A 108 -13.62 -0.73 6.63
C ASP A 108 -12.67 -1.70 7.35
N GLN A 109 -12.50 -1.56 8.67
CA GLN A 109 -11.71 -2.52 9.43
C GLN A 109 -12.35 -3.91 9.38
N ASP A 110 -11.63 -4.87 8.83
CA ASP A 110 -11.95 -6.28 8.97
C ASP A 110 -10.67 -7.08 9.30
N ASN A 111 -10.68 -8.40 9.12
CA ASN A 111 -9.51 -9.26 9.36
C ASN A 111 -8.63 -9.43 8.11
N THR A 112 -9.03 -8.82 7.00
CA THR A 112 -8.26 -8.75 5.78
C THR A 112 -7.68 -7.36 5.68
N TRP A 113 -6.38 -7.23 5.42
CA TRP A 113 -5.80 -5.93 5.15
C TRP A 113 -5.72 -5.77 3.64
N PRO A 114 -6.74 -5.20 2.96
CA PRO A 114 -6.76 -5.12 1.50
C PRO A 114 -5.66 -4.21 0.93
N GLN A 115 -4.99 -3.42 1.77
CA GLN A 115 -3.94 -2.47 1.36
C GLN A 115 -2.51 -3.01 1.58
N ALA A 116 -2.36 -4.22 2.12
CA ALA A 116 -1.11 -4.97 2.13
C ALA A 116 -1.06 -5.94 0.94
N ALA A 117 -1.12 -5.38 -0.27
CA ALA A 117 -0.73 -6.01 -1.52
C ALA A 117 0.01 -4.98 -2.37
#